data_AF-C9A5R1-F1
#
_entry.id   AF-C9A5R1-F1
#
_cell.length_a   1.000
_cell.length_b   1.000
_cell.length_c   1.000
_cell.angle_alpha   90.00
_cell.angle_beta   90.00
_cell.angle_gamma   90.00
#
_symmetry.space_group_name_H-M   'P 1'
#
loop_
_entity.id
_entity.type
_entity.pdbx_description
1 polymer ?
#
loop_
_entity_poly.entity_id
_entity_poly.type
_entity_poly.pdbx_seq_one_letter_code
_entity_poly.pdbx_strand_id
1 'polypeptide(L)'
;MKVYLSNIPNKEKPNPITIRKISNTIMNTLVDISMQEFAEELAVDGKTVVLAELKEPKLSKYTEIIGQELIMLDFDNKDENNLYTLEDLESDSLMQEYACFIYKTFSDKNSNLDKFRVVFRLDKVVTSNKEIEQIYQELFKLYPQADSSVGQTSRMFFGSNSGYEVIDWDNRLDTVALLQTANTEVSEVVETISGDVIEESLPNYELLKKGKYDLVKEKLGNNFAGDFPDAIVAGNYFKSLDMQELLELPEGNPFMDIFHEEERPSASVFLNKEYDTYLYKCFSNTSPFQGDIIRVVGKLLGIKSYTKIVEILINITSSTISWSSEIGEARLNALELQKALEKNTLILNFPELNTYLSRYRKEISILLDLIFDYTYIDKQTREVKYMNFLSIKSYTKLVKDNLGYNISEGKMWNILNVVTVTELIHKVETNKIPKDIFDDLIDKQKKDSEQIRTSNVYVPTIDIQNAQAIAKKMVQNRVTISGLGYELIYRLFGEEKAKRDFPQAYTPLEEKGLITMSKQNKNLPKSSIALEKAAVKILVTELETKGYVFESELISKLAKNRRMKVMDTKKRYEKIRADIYNKYDISRERLTKDLYRDLSVFEKYSPKVILFRRE
;
A
#
# COMPACT_ATOMS: atom_id res chain seq x y z
N MET A 1 28.06 -34.47 -10.16
CA MET A 1 27.57 -33.25 -9.47
C MET A 1 26.08 -33.36 -9.31
N LYS A 2 25.54 -32.87 -8.20
CA LYS A 2 24.11 -33.06 -7.90
C LYS A 2 23.26 -31.85 -8.26
N VAL A 3 22.22 -32.06 -9.06
CA VAL A 3 21.25 -31.03 -9.47
C VAL A 3 19.85 -31.61 -9.57
N TYR A 4 18.82 -30.78 -9.43
CA TYR A 4 17.46 -31.18 -9.80
C TYR A 4 17.21 -30.86 -11.27
N LEU A 5 16.93 -31.88 -12.07
CA LEU A 5 16.72 -31.74 -13.52
C LEU A 5 15.30 -32.14 -13.89
N SER A 6 14.55 -31.28 -14.57
CA SER A 6 13.16 -31.56 -14.92
C SER A 6 13.04 -32.69 -15.94
N ASN A 7 12.11 -33.64 -15.71
CA ASN A 7 11.74 -34.66 -16.70
C ASN A 7 10.93 -34.10 -17.90
N ILE A 8 10.67 -32.79 -17.94
CA ILE A 8 9.89 -32.14 -19.01
C ILE A 8 10.86 -31.40 -19.94
N PRO A 9 11.23 -31.98 -21.10
CA PRO A 9 12.04 -31.28 -22.10
C PRO A 9 11.21 -30.20 -22.78
N ASN A 10 11.86 -29.09 -23.16
CA ASN A 10 11.19 -27.94 -23.76
C ASN A 10 11.84 -27.61 -25.11
N LYS A 11 11.03 -27.38 -26.14
CA LYS A 11 11.52 -26.95 -27.47
C LYS A 11 11.54 -25.42 -27.63
N GLU A 12 10.90 -24.72 -26.70
CA GLU A 12 10.77 -23.27 -26.64
C GLU A 12 10.66 -22.85 -25.17
N LYS A 13 10.71 -21.54 -24.91
CA LYS A 13 10.62 -21.01 -23.54
C LYS A 13 9.33 -21.50 -22.86
N PRO A 14 9.40 -22.16 -21.68
CA PRO A 14 8.23 -22.72 -21.03
C PRO A 14 7.14 -21.66 -20.76
N ASN A 15 5.90 -21.95 -21.16
CA ASN A 15 4.76 -21.10 -20.84
C ASN A 15 4.34 -21.24 -19.35
N PRO A 16 3.50 -20.34 -18.80
CA PRO A 16 3.15 -20.37 -17.37
C PRO A 16 2.57 -21.71 -16.88
N ILE A 17 1.82 -22.42 -17.72
CA ILE A 17 1.25 -23.74 -17.38
C ILE A 17 2.37 -24.78 -17.24
N THR A 18 3.34 -24.75 -18.15
CA THR A 18 4.49 -25.66 -18.16
C THR A 18 5.44 -25.36 -17.00
N ILE A 19 5.71 -24.08 -16.71
CA ILE A 19 6.48 -23.65 -15.53
C ILE A 19 5.85 -24.21 -14.25
N ARG A 20 4.51 -24.12 -14.10
CA ARG A 20 3.82 -24.67 -12.93
C ARG A 20 3.98 -26.19 -12.82
N LYS A 21 3.89 -26.92 -13.95
CA LYS A 21 4.12 -28.37 -13.96
C LYS A 21 5.54 -28.70 -13.54
N ILE A 22 6.53 -28.03 -14.12
CA ILE A 22 7.95 -28.20 -13.79
C ILE A 22 8.20 -27.94 -12.31
N SER A 23 7.73 -26.80 -11.78
CA SER A 23 7.88 -26.43 -10.37
C SER A 23 7.30 -27.47 -9.41
N ASN A 24 6.21 -28.14 -9.79
CA ASN A 24 5.58 -29.17 -8.96
C ASN A 24 6.30 -30.51 -9.00
N THR A 25 7.09 -30.79 -10.03
CA THR A 25 7.71 -32.11 -10.24
C THR A 25 9.23 -32.12 -10.08
N ILE A 26 9.91 -30.99 -10.26
CA ILE A 26 11.38 -30.89 -10.31
C ILE A 26 12.06 -31.34 -9.02
N MET A 27 11.40 -31.20 -7.87
CA MET A 27 11.95 -31.66 -6.58
C MET A 27 12.02 -33.19 -6.46
N ASN A 28 11.42 -33.95 -7.38
CA ASN A 28 11.46 -35.41 -7.38
C ASN A 28 12.57 -35.98 -8.28
N THR A 29 13.38 -35.12 -8.90
CA THR A 29 14.31 -35.51 -9.97
C THR A 29 15.72 -34.99 -9.69
N LEU A 30 16.19 -35.23 -8.46
CA LEU A 30 17.59 -35.05 -8.09
C LEU A 30 18.43 -36.11 -8.80
N VAL A 31 19.44 -35.68 -9.55
CA VAL A 31 20.34 -36.55 -10.31
C VAL A 31 21.78 -36.23 -9.95
N ASP A 32 22.63 -37.25 -10.00
CA ASP A 32 24.08 -37.08 -10.03
C ASP A 32 24.55 -37.28 -11.47
N ILE A 33 25.14 -36.24 -12.04
CA ILE A 33 25.39 -36.12 -13.48
C ILE A 33 26.79 -35.57 -13.75
N SER A 34 27.39 -35.90 -14.89
CA SER A 34 28.64 -35.28 -15.35
C SER A 34 28.39 -33.88 -15.96
N MET A 35 29.44 -33.08 -16.13
CA MET A 35 29.30 -31.74 -16.72
C MET A 35 28.85 -31.80 -18.19
N GLN A 36 29.34 -32.79 -18.94
CA GLN A 36 29.01 -33.01 -20.34
C GLN A 36 27.55 -33.43 -20.50
N GLU A 37 27.09 -34.42 -19.72
CA GLU A 37 25.69 -34.83 -19.71
C GLU A 37 24.78 -33.68 -19.27
N PHE A 38 25.21 -32.87 -18.29
CA PHE A 38 24.46 -31.70 -17.87
C PHE A 38 24.30 -30.65 -18.98
N ALA A 39 25.37 -30.36 -19.73
CA ALA A 39 25.32 -29.45 -20.86
C ALA A 39 24.36 -29.94 -21.95
N GLU A 40 24.40 -31.25 -22.27
CA GLU A 40 23.48 -31.88 -23.22
C GLU A 40 22.02 -31.75 -22.76
N GLU A 41 21.75 -32.15 -21.53
CA GLU A 41 20.41 -32.14 -20.94
C GLU A 41 19.81 -30.73 -20.84
N LEU A 42 20.65 -29.74 -20.56
CA LEU A 42 20.25 -28.35 -20.41
C LEU A 42 20.09 -27.65 -21.77
N ALA A 43 21.07 -27.75 -22.66
CA ALA A 43 21.17 -26.88 -23.83
C ALA A 43 20.83 -27.55 -25.17
N VAL A 44 20.68 -28.87 -25.20
CA VAL A 44 20.18 -29.63 -26.36
C VAL A 44 18.75 -30.11 -26.10
N ASP A 45 18.52 -30.75 -24.95
CA ASP A 45 17.21 -31.32 -24.58
C ASP A 45 16.24 -30.28 -23.94
N GLY A 46 16.74 -29.08 -23.63
CA GLY A 46 15.93 -27.97 -23.15
C GLY A 46 15.26 -28.22 -21.79
N LYS A 47 15.89 -29.04 -20.93
CA LYS A 47 15.37 -29.28 -19.58
C LYS A 47 15.60 -28.06 -18.68
N THR A 48 14.84 -28.02 -17.59
CA THR A 48 14.97 -26.97 -16.56
C THR A 48 15.73 -27.53 -15.38
N VAL A 49 16.63 -26.73 -14.78
CA VAL A 49 17.46 -27.15 -13.65
C VAL A 49 17.28 -26.25 -12.42
N VAL A 50 17.44 -26.82 -11.23
CA VAL A 50 17.79 -26.11 -10.00
C VAL A 50 19.15 -26.61 -9.54
N LEU A 51 20.09 -25.69 -9.34
CA LEU A 51 21.52 -26.00 -9.17
C LEU A 51 21.87 -26.54 -7.77
N ALA A 52 21.07 -26.23 -6.75
CA ALA A 52 21.31 -26.65 -5.38
C ALA A 52 20.54 -27.92 -5.01
N GLU A 53 21.20 -28.84 -4.32
CA GLU A 53 20.55 -29.89 -3.54
C GLU A 53 19.94 -29.23 -2.29
N LEU A 54 18.61 -29.24 -2.16
CA LEU A 54 17.88 -28.58 -1.07
C LEU A 54 17.63 -29.56 0.07
N LYS A 55 17.73 -29.08 1.31
CA LYS A 55 17.48 -29.88 2.54
C LYS A 55 16.01 -30.28 2.69
N GLU A 56 15.11 -29.49 2.12
CA GLU A 56 13.69 -29.78 2.02
C GLU A 56 13.24 -29.74 0.56
N PRO A 57 12.25 -30.56 0.14
CA PRO A 57 11.73 -30.58 -1.23
C PRO A 57 10.83 -29.36 -1.51
N LYS A 58 11.33 -28.16 -1.29
CA LYS A 58 10.61 -26.88 -1.34
C LYS A 58 11.45 -25.83 -2.06
N LEU A 59 10.90 -25.27 -3.15
CA LEU A 59 11.51 -24.16 -3.87
C LEU A 59 11.26 -22.84 -3.13
N SER A 60 12.13 -22.52 -2.18
CA SER A 60 12.12 -21.25 -1.46
C SER A 60 13.53 -20.75 -1.26
N LYS A 61 13.73 -19.43 -1.35
CA LYS A 61 15.03 -18.80 -1.08
C LYS A 61 15.54 -19.02 0.34
N TYR A 62 14.64 -19.35 1.27
CA TYR A 62 14.97 -19.63 2.67
C TYR A 62 15.25 -21.11 2.94
N THR A 63 15.06 -21.99 1.97
CA THR A 63 15.35 -23.41 2.14
C THR A 63 16.86 -23.60 2.16
N GLU A 64 17.36 -24.17 3.26
CA GLU A 64 18.78 -24.49 3.42
C GLU A 64 19.22 -25.49 2.35
N ILE A 65 20.44 -25.30 1.84
CA ILE A 65 21.05 -26.23 0.88
C ILE A 65 21.81 -27.34 1.61
N ILE A 66 21.82 -28.53 1.03
CA ILE A 66 22.76 -29.61 1.35
C ILE A 66 24.09 -29.34 0.65
N GLY A 67 24.04 -28.90 -0.62
CA GLY A 67 25.21 -28.58 -1.40
C GLY A 67 24.87 -27.95 -2.75
N GLN A 68 25.76 -27.12 -3.26
CA GLN A 68 25.72 -26.59 -4.63
C GLN A 68 27.14 -26.55 -5.19
N GLU A 69 27.30 -27.02 -6.42
CA GLU A 69 28.60 -27.15 -7.12
C GLU A 69 28.67 -26.29 -8.39
N LEU A 70 27.56 -25.67 -8.79
CA LEU A 70 27.43 -24.93 -10.04
C LEU A 70 26.94 -23.50 -9.82
N ILE A 71 27.39 -22.60 -10.66
CA ILE A 71 26.93 -21.21 -10.75
C ILE A 71 26.61 -20.89 -12.21
N MET A 72 25.57 -20.08 -12.42
CA MET A 72 25.19 -19.66 -13.76
C MET A 72 24.92 -18.16 -13.82
N LEU A 73 25.68 -17.45 -14.65
CA LEU A 73 25.41 -16.04 -14.97
C LEU A 73 24.48 -15.97 -16.19
N ASP A 74 23.51 -15.05 -16.16
CA ASP A 74 22.50 -14.88 -17.22
C ASP A 74 22.65 -13.50 -17.86
N PHE A 75 23.11 -13.47 -19.11
CA PHE A 75 23.30 -12.25 -19.88
C PHE A 75 22.13 -12.10 -20.86
N ASP A 76 21.09 -11.37 -20.46
CA ASP A 76 19.89 -11.13 -21.29
C ASP A 76 20.02 -9.86 -22.14
N ASN A 77 21.11 -9.09 -21.96
CA ASN A 77 21.48 -7.91 -22.74
C ASN A 77 20.30 -6.96 -23.05
N LYS A 78 19.48 -6.70 -22.03
CA LYS A 78 18.28 -5.85 -22.14
C LYS A 78 18.60 -4.35 -22.14
N ASP A 79 19.74 -3.96 -21.57
CA ASP A 79 20.19 -2.58 -21.51
C ASP A 79 21.17 -2.32 -22.64
N GLU A 80 20.72 -1.56 -23.65
CA GLU A 80 21.53 -1.22 -24.83
C GLU A 80 22.81 -0.43 -24.48
N ASN A 81 22.90 0.16 -23.28
CA ASN A 81 24.08 0.90 -22.83
C ASN A 81 25.02 0.08 -21.92
N ASN A 82 24.67 -1.17 -21.62
CA ASN A 82 25.42 -2.04 -20.71
C ASN A 82 25.33 -3.50 -21.18
N LEU A 83 25.99 -3.77 -22.32
CA LEU A 83 25.99 -5.06 -22.99
C LEU A 83 27.22 -5.88 -22.61
N TYR A 84 27.07 -7.20 -22.61
CA TYR A 84 28.15 -8.18 -22.53
C TYR A 84 27.88 -9.27 -23.58
N THR A 85 28.59 -9.19 -24.70
CA THR A 85 28.39 -10.00 -25.91
C THR A 85 29.22 -11.28 -25.88
N LEU A 86 29.02 -12.16 -26.86
CA LEU A 86 29.89 -13.34 -27.02
C LEU A 86 31.33 -12.96 -27.37
N GLU A 87 31.53 -11.88 -28.14
CA GLU A 87 32.87 -11.36 -28.44
C GLU A 87 33.58 -10.86 -27.17
N ASP A 88 32.84 -10.18 -26.27
CA ASP A 88 33.39 -9.74 -24.98
C ASP A 88 33.85 -10.95 -24.16
N LEU A 89 33.04 -12.01 -24.11
CA LEU A 89 33.36 -13.26 -23.41
C LEU A 89 34.60 -13.96 -23.99
N GLU A 90 34.76 -14.01 -25.32
CA GLU A 90 35.94 -14.59 -25.96
C GLU A 90 37.23 -13.84 -25.61
N SER A 91 37.12 -12.52 -25.38
CA SER A 91 38.25 -11.66 -25.00
C SER A 91 38.52 -11.62 -23.49
N ASP A 92 37.61 -12.16 -22.67
CA ASP A 92 37.66 -12.10 -21.21
C ASP A 92 38.45 -13.27 -20.62
N SER A 93 39.67 -12.98 -20.15
CA SER A 93 40.57 -14.01 -19.61
C SER A 93 39.99 -14.74 -18.41
N LEU A 94 39.19 -14.10 -17.56
CA LEU A 94 38.59 -14.76 -16.40
C LEU A 94 37.47 -15.71 -16.82
N MET A 95 36.66 -15.33 -17.82
CA MET A 95 35.68 -16.25 -18.39
C MET A 95 36.35 -17.46 -19.01
N GLN A 96 37.41 -17.25 -19.79
CA GLN A 96 38.14 -18.35 -20.44
C GLN A 96 38.84 -19.26 -19.41
N GLU A 97 39.29 -18.72 -18.28
CA GLU A 97 39.94 -19.48 -17.20
C GLU A 97 38.96 -20.25 -16.31
N TYR A 98 37.75 -19.72 -16.06
CA TYR A 98 36.86 -20.27 -15.03
C TYR A 98 35.54 -20.85 -15.53
N ALA A 99 35.04 -20.43 -16.68
CA ALA A 99 33.78 -20.95 -17.20
C ALA A 99 33.96 -22.33 -17.84
N CYS A 100 32.96 -23.21 -17.69
CA CYS A 100 33.00 -24.54 -18.27
C CYS A 100 32.44 -24.55 -19.69
N PHE A 101 31.26 -23.97 -19.86
CA PHE A 101 30.58 -23.87 -21.14
C PHE A 101 29.56 -22.73 -21.12
N ILE A 102 29.11 -22.35 -22.30
CA ILE A 102 28.05 -21.37 -22.50
C ILE A 102 26.92 -21.97 -23.34
N TYR A 103 25.73 -21.39 -23.23
CA TYR A 103 24.65 -21.70 -24.17
C TYR A 103 23.73 -20.50 -24.38
N LYS A 104 23.22 -20.38 -25.60
CA LYS A 104 22.21 -19.38 -25.97
C LYS A 104 20.86 -19.77 -25.39
N THR A 105 20.17 -18.83 -24.75
CA THR A 105 18.86 -19.06 -24.13
C THR A 105 17.75 -19.16 -25.19
N PHE A 106 16.57 -19.69 -24.83
CA PHE A 106 15.41 -19.70 -25.74
C PHE A 106 15.00 -18.31 -26.26
N SER A 107 15.35 -17.23 -25.54
CA SER A 107 14.97 -15.87 -25.93
C SER A 107 15.92 -15.27 -26.98
N ASP A 108 17.08 -15.89 -27.21
CA ASP A 108 18.09 -15.45 -28.19
C ASP A 108 17.57 -15.54 -29.64
N LYS A 109 16.82 -16.59 -29.96
CA LYS A 109 16.29 -16.86 -31.31
C LYS A 109 15.45 -15.72 -31.91
N ASN A 110 14.92 -14.84 -31.07
CA ASN A 110 14.08 -13.70 -31.46
C ASN A 110 14.73 -12.35 -31.11
N SER A 111 16.05 -12.33 -30.92
CA SER A 111 16.82 -11.17 -30.46
C SER A 111 17.87 -10.77 -31.49
N ASN A 112 18.16 -9.48 -31.59
CA ASN A 112 19.31 -8.95 -32.33
C ASN A 112 20.56 -8.78 -31.45
N LEU A 113 20.42 -9.05 -30.14
CA LEU A 113 21.49 -9.01 -29.14
C LEU A 113 21.68 -10.41 -28.57
N ASP A 114 22.91 -10.79 -28.28
CA ASP A 114 23.23 -12.10 -27.71
C ASP A 114 22.53 -12.29 -26.36
N LYS A 115 21.86 -13.43 -26.17
CA LYS A 115 21.22 -13.81 -24.90
C LYS A 115 21.68 -15.19 -24.48
N PHE A 116 22.63 -15.27 -23.57
CA PHE A 116 23.30 -16.53 -23.22
C PHE A 116 23.52 -16.64 -21.72
N ARG A 117 23.81 -17.88 -21.29
CA ARG A 117 24.27 -18.14 -19.93
C ARG A 117 25.67 -18.73 -19.94
N VAL A 118 26.43 -18.37 -18.93
CA VAL A 118 27.76 -18.89 -18.66
C VAL A 118 27.68 -19.79 -17.45
N VAL A 119 28.19 -21.01 -17.57
CA VAL A 119 28.12 -22.03 -16.53
C VAL A 119 29.51 -22.25 -15.93
N PHE A 120 29.60 -22.12 -14.60
CA PHE A 120 30.81 -22.36 -13.83
C PHE A 120 30.63 -23.57 -12.93
N ARG A 121 31.72 -24.30 -12.72
CA ARG A 121 31.83 -25.30 -11.65
C ARG A 121 32.67 -24.73 -10.52
N LEU A 122 32.18 -24.86 -9.29
CA LEU A 122 32.92 -24.44 -8.10
C LEU A 122 34.04 -25.44 -7.79
N ASP A 123 35.14 -24.93 -7.23
CA ASP A 123 36.28 -25.71 -6.74
C ASP A 123 35.93 -26.62 -5.54
N LYS A 124 34.82 -26.33 -4.85
CA LYS A 124 34.30 -27.09 -3.70
C LYS A 124 32.77 -27.17 -3.71
N VAL A 125 32.23 -28.13 -2.96
CA VAL A 125 30.79 -28.19 -2.66
C VAL A 125 30.47 -27.13 -1.61
N VAL A 126 29.64 -26.14 -1.95
CA VAL A 126 29.22 -25.10 -1.02
C VAL A 126 27.93 -25.52 -0.33
N THR A 127 27.91 -25.50 1.01
CA THR A 127 26.79 -26.00 1.83
C THR A 127 26.01 -24.88 2.53
N SER A 128 26.28 -23.62 2.20
CA SER A 128 25.65 -22.43 2.80
C SER A 128 25.00 -21.55 1.74
N ASN A 129 23.72 -21.20 1.93
CA ASN A 129 23.02 -20.24 1.07
C ASN A 129 23.75 -18.90 1.02
N LYS A 130 24.26 -18.43 2.18
CA LYS A 130 24.96 -17.15 2.29
C LYS A 130 26.25 -17.13 1.46
N GLU A 131 26.99 -18.24 1.42
CA GLU A 131 28.23 -18.33 0.66
C GLU A 131 27.95 -18.33 -0.85
N ILE A 132 26.91 -19.05 -1.31
CA ILE A 132 26.45 -18.96 -2.71
C ILE A 132 26.02 -17.53 -3.06
N GLU A 133 25.26 -16.88 -2.18
CA GLU A 133 24.86 -15.48 -2.38
C GLU A 133 26.08 -14.55 -2.50
N GLN A 134 27.09 -14.74 -1.65
CA GLN A 134 28.36 -13.98 -1.73
C GLN A 134 29.10 -14.23 -3.04
N ILE A 135 29.23 -15.49 -3.48
CA ILE A 135 29.85 -15.82 -4.77
C ILE A 135 29.12 -15.11 -5.92
N TYR A 136 27.79 -15.13 -5.94
CA TYR A 136 27.00 -14.39 -6.93
C TYR A 136 27.22 -12.88 -6.83
N GLN A 137 27.29 -12.29 -5.64
CA GLN A 137 27.54 -10.86 -5.48
C GLN A 137 28.91 -10.46 -6.04
N GLU A 138 29.97 -11.21 -5.76
CA GLU A 138 31.29 -10.92 -6.32
C GLU A 138 31.30 -11.05 -7.85
N LEU A 139 30.65 -12.09 -8.40
CA LEU A 139 30.50 -12.22 -9.84
C LEU A 139 29.67 -11.08 -10.45
N PHE A 140 28.65 -10.55 -9.77
CA PHE A 140 27.88 -9.39 -10.26
C PHE A 140 28.65 -8.07 -10.17
N LYS A 141 29.66 -7.96 -9.30
CA LYS A 141 30.58 -6.82 -9.32
C LYS A 141 31.51 -6.87 -10.53
N LEU A 142 32.03 -8.06 -10.86
CA LEU A 142 32.87 -8.27 -12.04
C LEU A 142 32.06 -8.13 -13.34
N TYR A 143 30.83 -8.64 -13.33
CA TYR A 143 29.94 -8.69 -14.50
C TYR A 143 28.58 -8.02 -14.18
N PRO A 144 28.54 -6.69 -14.03
CA PRO A 144 27.31 -5.96 -13.71
C PRO A 144 26.23 -6.05 -14.80
N GLN A 145 26.58 -6.53 -16.00
CA GLN A 145 25.68 -6.82 -17.11
C GLN A 145 24.81 -8.07 -16.88
N ALA A 146 25.21 -8.97 -15.98
CA ALA A 146 24.47 -10.18 -15.68
C ALA A 146 23.17 -9.87 -14.89
N ASP A 147 22.12 -10.66 -15.13
CA ASP A 147 20.84 -10.54 -14.42
C ASP A 147 20.99 -10.92 -12.95
N SER A 148 21.05 -9.91 -12.08
CA SER A 148 21.17 -10.08 -10.62
C SER A 148 20.03 -10.87 -9.95
N SER A 149 18.92 -11.17 -10.66
CA SER A 149 17.80 -11.96 -10.14
C SER A 149 18.07 -13.46 -10.04
N VAL A 150 19.23 -13.94 -10.49
CA VAL A 150 19.59 -15.38 -10.50
C VAL A 150 20.30 -15.88 -9.24
N GLY A 151 20.72 -15.00 -8.33
CA GLY A 151 21.55 -15.33 -7.16
C GLY A 151 20.88 -16.14 -6.04
N GLN A 152 19.71 -16.73 -6.27
CA GLN A 152 18.98 -17.52 -5.28
C GLN A 152 19.22 -19.02 -5.47
N THR A 153 19.51 -19.74 -4.40
CA THR A 153 19.80 -21.20 -4.42
C THR A 153 18.63 -22.05 -4.92
N SER A 154 17.39 -21.59 -4.76
CA SER A 154 16.18 -22.27 -5.25
C SER A 154 15.75 -21.86 -6.67
N ARG A 155 16.60 -21.15 -7.43
CA ARG A 155 16.25 -20.60 -8.74
C ARG A 155 16.16 -21.73 -9.79
N MET A 156 15.08 -21.69 -10.58
CA MET A 156 14.96 -22.51 -11.79
C MET A 156 15.62 -21.81 -12.98
N PHE A 157 16.54 -22.49 -13.65
CA PHE A 157 17.16 -22.08 -14.90
C PHE A 157 16.57 -22.88 -16.05
N PHE A 158 15.95 -22.19 -17.01
CA PHE A 158 15.40 -22.84 -18.20
C PHE A 158 16.52 -23.09 -19.20
N GLY A 159 16.64 -24.31 -19.69
CA GLY A 159 17.60 -24.68 -20.72
C GLY A 159 17.37 -24.03 -22.09
N SER A 160 17.93 -24.64 -23.12
CA SER A 160 17.66 -24.30 -24.52
C SER A 160 17.77 -25.54 -25.41
N ASN A 161 17.54 -25.35 -26.71
CA ASN A 161 17.79 -26.33 -27.76
C ASN A 161 18.68 -25.72 -28.86
N SER A 162 19.53 -24.78 -28.47
CA SER A 162 20.47 -24.10 -29.36
C SER A 162 21.85 -24.76 -29.36
N GLY A 163 22.05 -25.80 -28.55
CA GLY A 163 23.36 -26.37 -28.27
C GLY A 163 24.14 -25.52 -27.26
N TYR A 164 25.35 -25.97 -26.98
CA TYR A 164 26.30 -25.30 -26.09
C TYR A 164 27.67 -25.20 -26.78
N GLU A 165 28.47 -24.25 -26.30
CA GLU A 165 29.87 -24.09 -26.67
C GLU A 165 30.74 -24.33 -25.45
N VAL A 166 31.73 -25.21 -25.61
CA VAL A 166 32.61 -25.65 -24.53
C VAL A 166 33.80 -24.71 -24.45
N ILE A 167 34.07 -24.21 -23.23
CA ILE A 167 35.29 -23.48 -22.92
C ILE A 167 36.33 -24.49 -22.42
N ASP A 168 36.11 -25.05 -21.22
CA ASP A 168 36.88 -26.19 -20.72
C ASP A 168 36.10 -26.93 -19.60
N TRP A 169 35.91 -28.24 -19.74
CA TRP A 169 35.21 -29.06 -18.74
C TRP A 169 35.93 -29.13 -17.38
N ASP A 170 37.24 -28.92 -17.37
CA ASP A 170 38.08 -29.00 -16.18
C ASP A 170 38.22 -27.68 -15.44
N ASN A 171 37.75 -26.56 -16.02
CA ASN A 171 37.73 -25.26 -15.34
C ASN A 171 36.97 -25.32 -14.00
N ARG A 172 37.53 -24.69 -12.98
CA ARG A 172 36.94 -24.56 -11.63
C ARG A 172 37.06 -23.13 -11.15
N LEU A 173 35.94 -22.50 -10.84
CA LEU A 173 35.93 -21.19 -10.22
C LEU A 173 36.52 -21.28 -8.81
N ASP A 174 37.67 -20.61 -8.62
CA ASP A 174 38.33 -20.51 -7.32
C ASP A 174 37.50 -19.64 -6.38
N THR A 175 36.78 -20.30 -5.46
CA THR A 175 35.88 -19.59 -4.54
C THR A 175 36.66 -18.81 -3.49
N VAL A 176 37.89 -19.21 -3.17
CA VAL A 176 38.72 -18.53 -2.17
C VAL A 176 39.33 -17.28 -2.76
N ALA A 177 39.94 -17.36 -3.94
CA ALA A 177 40.50 -16.19 -4.63
C ALA A 177 39.42 -15.15 -4.93
N LEU A 178 38.25 -15.57 -5.44
CA LEU A 178 37.13 -14.67 -5.70
C LEU A 178 36.66 -13.92 -4.45
N LEU A 179 36.58 -14.61 -3.31
CA LEU A 179 36.17 -14.02 -2.03
C LEU A 179 37.33 -13.27 -1.31
N GLN A 180 38.59 -13.51 -1.67
CA GLN A 180 39.76 -12.78 -1.17
C GLN A 180 39.97 -11.45 -1.90
N THR A 181 39.67 -11.36 -3.21
CA THR A 181 39.70 -10.10 -3.96
C THR A 181 38.78 -9.05 -3.29
N ALA A 182 37.65 -9.50 -2.71
CA ALA A 182 36.75 -8.67 -1.89
C ALA A 182 37.39 -8.08 -0.62
N ASN A 183 38.46 -8.70 -0.09
CA ASN A 183 39.22 -8.22 1.06
C ASN A 183 40.50 -7.45 0.68
N THR A 184 40.88 -7.44 -0.61
CA THR A 184 42.20 -6.95 -1.06
C THR A 184 42.12 -5.61 -1.78
N GLU A 185 40.94 -5.18 -2.29
CA GLU A 185 40.77 -3.85 -2.89
C GLU A 185 40.53 -2.71 -1.89
N VAL A 186 40.69 -2.96 -0.59
CA VAL A 186 40.79 -1.91 0.43
C VAL A 186 42.09 -2.10 1.22
N SER A 187 43.22 -1.81 0.59
CA SER A 187 44.49 -1.63 1.29
C SER A 187 45.47 -0.82 0.44
N GLU A 188 45.43 0.52 0.59
CA GLU A 188 46.68 1.28 0.64
C GLU A 188 46.88 1.80 2.07
N VAL A 189 47.84 1.14 2.72
CA VAL A 189 48.69 1.58 3.83
C VAL A 189 47.99 2.13 5.07
N VAL A 190 47.80 1.28 6.08
CA VAL A 190 48.05 1.69 7.48
C VAL A 190 48.74 0.56 8.22
N GLU A 191 49.88 0.90 8.82
CA GLU A 191 50.60 0.12 9.81
C GLU A 191 49.64 -0.45 10.87
N THR A 192 49.90 -1.67 11.31
CA THR A 192 49.22 -2.31 12.43
C THR A 192 49.28 -1.46 13.70
N ILE A 193 48.26 -0.62 13.96
CA ILE A 193 47.91 -0.08 15.28
C ILE A 193 46.38 0.15 15.37
N SER A 194 45.68 -0.73 16.10
CA SER A 194 44.33 -0.58 16.70
C SER A 194 43.16 0.01 15.87
N GLY A 195 42.54 -0.78 14.98
CA GLY A 195 41.44 -0.32 14.11
C GLY A 195 40.01 -0.47 14.64
N ASP A 196 39.71 -1.45 15.50
CA ASP A 196 38.30 -1.76 15.86
C ASP A 196 37.61 -0.65 16.67
N VAL A 197 38.37 0.20 17.37
CA VAL A 197 37.83 1.29 18.21
C VAL A 197 37.50 2.55 17.40
N ILE A 198 38.05 2.71 16.19
CA ILE A 198 37.96 3.95 15.41
C ILE A 198 36.67 3.98 14.56
N GLU A 199 36.23 2.84 13.99
CA GLU A 199 35.03 2.80 13.15
C GLU A 199 33.73 3.03 13.96
N GLU A 200 33.62 2.55 15.20
CA GLU A 200 32.44 2.80 16.07
C GLU A 200 32.26 4.30 16.44
N SER A 201 33.34 5.08 16.39
CA SER A 201 33.33 6.51 16.73
C SER A 201 32.82 7.43 15.62
N LEU A 202 32.72 6.92 14.38
CA LEU A 202 32.26 7.70 13.24
C LEU A 202 30.75 7.96 13.33
N PRO A 203 30.29 9.13 12.85
CA PRO A 203 28.86 9.43 12.81
C PRO A 203 28.13 8.54 11.80
N ASN A 204 26.86 8.23 12.07
CA ASN A 204 26.05 7.34 11.23
C ASN A 204 26.04 7.73 9.74
N TYR A 205 25.99 9.02 9.39
CA TYR A 205 26.01 9.42 7.96
C TYR A 205 27.32 9.06 7.24
N GLU A 206 28.47 9.06 7.93
CA GLU A 206 29.76 8.63 7.36
C GLU A 206 29.84 7.10 7.26
N LEU A 207 29.34 6.38 8.27
CA LEU A 207 29.22 4.92 8.22
C LEU A 207 28.32 4.47 7.06
N LEU A 208 27.21 5.17 6.83
CA LEU A 208 26.32 4.93 5.68
C LEU A 208 27.04 5.15 4.35
N LYS A 209 27.78 6.26 4.17
CA LYS A 209 28.59 6.50 2.96
C LYS A 209 29.59 5.38 2.71
N LYS A 210 30.17 4.82 3.77
CA LYS A 210 31.12 3.69 3.74
C LYS A 210 30.45 2.32 3.58
N GLY A 211 29.12 2.26 3.46
CA GLY A 211 28.36 1.00 3.31
C GLY A 211 28.31 0.14 4.58
N LYS A 212 28.68 0.69 5.75
CA LYS A 212 28.74 -0.03 7.03
C LYS A 212 27.38 -0.09 7.73
N TYR A 213 26.36 -0.63 7.04
CA TYR A 213 24.99 -0.66 7.53
C TYR A 213 24.81 -1.44 8.84
N ASP A 214 25.58 -2.53 9.04
CA ASP A 214 25.49 -3.36 10.24
C ASP A 214 25.98 -2.60 11.49
N LEU A 215 27.04 -1.78 11.37
CA LEU A 215 27.52 -0.93 12.46
C LEU A 215 26.50 0.16 12.81
N VAL A 216 25.89 0.80 11.80
CA VAL A 216 24.81 1.78 12.03
C VAL A 216 23.63 1.12 12.72
N LYS A 217 23.27 -0.10 12.31
CA LYS A 217 22.21 -0.89 12.93
C LYS A 217 22.50 -1.22 14.39
N GLU A 218 23.73 -1.61 14.70
CA GLU A 218 24.18 -1.87 16.06
C GLU A 218 24.13 -0.59 16.92
N LYS A 219 24.64 0.53 16.41
CA LYS A 219 24.61 1.84 17.09
C LYS A 219 23.19 2.33 17.38
N LEU A 220 22.28 2.20 16.40
CA LEU A 220 20.88 2.60 16.55
C LEU A 220 20.08 1.63 17.44
N GLY A 221 20.48 0.35 17.47
CA GLY A 221 19.81 -0.71 18.20
C GLY A 221 18.33 -0.77 17.86
N ASN A 222 17.48 -0.66 18.89
CA ASN A 222 16.01 -0.64 18.76
C ASN A 222 15.40 0.75 18.99
N ASN A 223 16.22 1.81 19.06
CA ASN A 223 15.72 3.15 19.42
C ASN A 223 14.70 3.71 18.43
N PHE A 224 14.88 3.34 17.15
CA PHE A 224 14.02 3.71 16.02
C PHE A 224 13.31 2.51 15.38
N ALA A 225 13.33 1.35 16.06
CA ALA A 225 12.67 0.15 15.55
C ALA A 225 11.16 0.33 15.48
N GLY A 226 10.56 -0.30 14.48
CA GLY A 226 9.12 -0.24 14.24
C GLY A 226 8.68 -1.37 13.32
N ASP A 227 7.46 -1.84 13.54
CA ASP A 227 6.82 -2.83 12.70
C ASP A 227 5.83 -2.13 11.77
N PHE A 228 6.10 -2.19 10.47
CA PHE A 228 5.34 -1.47 9.45
C PHE A 228 4.51 -2.42 8.59
N PRO A 229 3.33 -2.01 8.14
CA PRO A 229 2.51 -2.80 7.22
C PRO A 229 3.09 -2.84 5.79
N ASP A 230 3.77 -1.77 5.36
CA ASP A 230 4.35 -1.62 4.03
C ASP A 230 5.46 -0.55 4.01
N ALA A 231 6.17 -0.46 2.87
CA ALA A 231 7.28 0.46 2.66
C ALA A 231 6.86 1.94 2.59
N ILE A 232 5.62 2.27 2.23
CA ILE A 232 5.15 3.66 2.20
C ILE A 232 5.01 4.17 3.64
N VAL A 233 4.42 3.35 4.50
CA VAL A 233 4.30 3.66 5.94
C VAL A 233 5.65 3.81 6.60
N ALA A 234 6.53 2.84 6.38
CA ALA A 234 7.90 2.91 6.89
C ALA A 234 8.57 4.22 6.44
N GLY A 235 8.46 4.54 5.14
CA GLY A 235 9.01 5.78 4.59
C GLY A 235 8.40 7.05 5.17
N ASN A 236 7.10 7.10 5.46
CA ASN A 236 6.46 8.25 6.11
C ASN A 236 6.86 8.37 7.58
N TYR A 237 6.99 7.25 8.30
CA TYR A 237 7.55 7.24 9.64
C TYR A 237 8.96 7.82 9.67
N PHE A 238 9.86 7.35 8.82
CA PHE A 238 11.24 7.84 8.83
C PHE A 238 11.34 9.34 8.54
N LYS A 239 10.44 9.91 7.72
CA LYS A 239 10.38 11.37 7.50
C LYS A 239 10.04 12.16 8.78
N SER A 240 9.33 11.55 9.72
CA SER A 240 8.95 12.17 11.00
C SER A 240 10.04 12.08 12.07
N LEU A 241 11.07 11.25 11.86
CA LEU A 241 12.19 11.11 12.79
C LEU A 241 13.14 12.32 12.74
N ASP A 242 13.70 12.67 13.90
CA ASP A 242 14.76 13.68 13.96
C ASP A 242 15.98 13.18 13.21
N MET A 243 16.24 13.83 12.07
CA MET A 243 17.31 13.47 11.17
C MET A 243 18.70 13.74 11.77
N GLN A 244 18.84 14.73 12.66
CA GLN A 244 20.12 14.98 13.33
C GLN A 244 20.49 13.81 14.24
N GLU A 245 19.51 13.27 14.97
CA GLU A 245 19.69 12.12 15.84
C GLU A 245 19.95 10.83 15.04
N LEU A 246 19.10 10.54 14.03
CA LEU A 246 19.19 9.30 13.25
C LEU A 246 20.52 9.19 12.49
N LEU A 247 20.99 10.29 11.90
CA LEU A 247 22.21 10.32 11.09
C LEU A 247 23.45 10.78 11.84
N GLU A 248 23.33 11.14 13.13
CA GLU A 248 24.40 11.75 13.93
C GLU A 248 25.04 12.95 13.20
N LEU A 249 24.20 13.86 12.71
CA LEU A 249 24.67 15.08 12.04
C LEU A 249 25.34 16.02 13.05
N PRO A 250 26.25 16.90 12.59
CA PRO A 250 26.90 17.85 13.50
C PRO A 250 25.89 18.72 14.27
N GLU A 251 26.20 18.97 15.55
CA GLU A 251 25.35 19.78 16.42
C GLU A 251 25.26 21.25 15.98
N GLY A 252 24.10 21.84 16.19
CA GLY A 252 23.83 23.25 15.90
C GLY A 252 23.30 23.50 14.50
N ASN A 253 22.81 24.72 14.26
CA ASN A 253 22.37 25.20 12.95
C ASN A 253 22.94 26.61 12.74
N PRO A 254 23.56 26.92 11.59
CA PRO A 254 23.96 25.98 10.54
C PRO A 254 25.21 25.16 10.91
N PHE A 255 25.39 24.02 10.25
CA PHE A 255 26.58 23.16 10.32
C PHE A 255 27.21 22.95 8.93
N MET A 256 28.40 22.35 8.87
CA MET A 256 29.09 22.05 7.61
C MET A 256 28.30 21.03 6.79
N ASP A 257 28.09 21.29 5.51
CA ASP A 257 27.35 20.41 4.61
C ASP A 257 28.00 19.02 4.50
N ILE A 258 27.17 17.98 4.47
CA ILE A 258 27.65 16.58 4.46
C ILE A 258 27.88 16.04 3.05
N PHE A 259 27.54 16.81 2.00
CA PHE A 259 27.62 16.41 0.60
C PHE A 259 28.76 17.10 -0.17
N HIS A 260 29.26 18.23 0.31
CA HIS A 260 30.39 18.93 -0.31
C HIS A 260 31.27 19.60 0.74
N GLU A 261 32.56 19.73 0.42
CA GLU A 261 33.50 20.45 1.28
C GLU A 261 33.28 21.97 1.20
N GLU A 262 33.29 22.62 2.35
CA GLU A 262 33.14 24.07 2.48
C GLU A 262 33.89 24.61 3.70
N GLU A 263 34.27 25.89 3.65
CA GLU A 263 34.97 26.56 4.76
C GLU A 263 34.01 27.20 5.77
N ARG A 264 32.72 27.34 5.43
CA ARG A 264 31.71 28.01 6.26
C ARG A 264 30.44 27.17 6.32
N PRO A 265 29.84 26.97 7.50
CA PRO A 265 28.62 26.20 7.65
C PRO A 265 27.48 26.71 6.75
N SER A 266 26.91 25.82 5.94
CA SER A 266 25.79 26.17 5.06
C SER A 266 24.57 25.25 5.17
N ALA A 267 24.61 24.20 6.00
CA ALA A 267 23.51 23.25 6.14
C ALA A 267 22.69 23.45 7.43
N SER A 268 21.39 23.16 7.38
CA SER A 268 20.53 23.08 8.56
C SER A 268 19.52 21.94 8.47
N VAL A 269 19.06 21.47 9.62
CA VAL A 269 17.89 20.59 9.75
C VAL A 269 16.78 21.31 10.51
N PHE A 270 15.54 21.21 10.03
CA PHE A 270 14.37 21.78 10.69
C PHE A 270 13.11 20.94 10.46
N LEU A 271 12.21 20.93 11.44
CA LEU A 271 10.90 20.27 11.36
C LEU A 271 9.88 21.16 10.64
N ASN A 272 9.30 20.63 9.56
CA ASN A 272 8.10 21.21 8.97
C ASN A 272 6.86 20.76 9.75
N LYS A 273 6.33 21.64 10.60
CA LYS A 273 5.18 21.37 11.47
C LYS A 273 3.86 21.11 10.75
N GLU A 274 3.70 21.52 9.49
CA GLU A 274 2.47 21.30 8.73
C GLU A 274 2.33 19.83 8.28
N TYR A 275 3.46 19.20 7.95
CA TYR A 275 3.51 17.86 7.37
C TYR A 275 4.26 16.85 8.25
N ASP A 276 4.62 17.24 9.48
CA ASP A 276 5.38 16.44 10.44
C ASP A 276 6.61 15.75 9.81
N THR A 277 7.40 16.53 9.07
CA THR A 277 8.53 16.04 8.28
C THR A 277 9.78 16.86 8.55
N TYR A 278 10.88 16.21 8.92
CA TYR A 278 12.20 16.83 9.01
C TYR A 278 12.80 17.07 7.63
N LEU A 279 13.36 18.26 7.43
CA LEU A 279 14.00 18.68 6.20
C LEU A 279 15.45 19.09 6.45
N TYR A 280 16.36 18.52 5.67
CA TYR A 280 17.72 19.00 5.48
C TYR A 280 17.73 20.08 4.40
N LYS A 281 18.47 21.16 4.62
CA LYS A 281 18.69 22.21 3.61
C LYS A 281 20.12 22.72 3.64
N CYS A 282 20.78 22.68 2.49
CA CYS A 282 22.01 23.40 2.21
C CYS A 282 21.66 24.74 1.54
N PHE A 283 22.16 25.84 2.11
CA PHE A 283 21.96 27.21 1.65
C PHE A 283 23.09 27.71 0.73
N SER A 284 24.07 26.86 0.40
CA SER A 284 25.12 27.17 -0.55
C SER A 284 24.55 27.48 -1.93
N ASN A 285 25.03 28.55 -2.56
CA ASN A 285 24.64 28.91 -3.93
C ASN A 285 25.25 27.99 -4.98
N THR A 286 26.38 27.35 -4.67
CA THR A 286 27.12 26.49 -5.61
C THR A 286 26.67 25.03 -5.53
N SER A 287 26.14 24.58 -4.38
CA SER A 287 25.65 23.22 -4.18
C SER A 287 24.30 23.19 -3.42
N PRO A 288 23.25 23.87 -3.92
CA PRO A 288 21.97 23.95 -3.21
C PRO A 288 21.31 22.57 -3.13
N PHE A 289 20.81 22.21 -1.95
CA PHE A 289 20.09 20.97 -1.75
C PHE A 289 19.01 21.13 -0.68
N GLN A 290 17.87 20.47 -0.89
CA GLN A 290 16.80 20.38 0.11
C GLN A 290 16.12 19.02 0.00
N GLY A 291 15.91 18.34 1.13
CA GLY A 291 15.27 17.03 1.13
C GLY A 291 14.88 16.52 2.50
N ASP A 292 13.94 15.58 2.53
CA ASP A 292 13.63 14.73 3.68
C ASP A 292 14.68 13.61 3.81
N ILE A 293 14.58 12.77 4.85
CA ILE A 293 15.55 11.70 5.12
C ILE A 293 15.76 10.78 3.91
N ILE A 294 14.68 10.51 3.16
CA ILE A 294 14.74 9.66 1.98
C ILE A 294 15.64 10.28 0.91
N ARG A 295 15.50 11.58 0.65
CA ARG A 295 16.36 12.29 -0.32
C ARG A 295 17.79 12.43 0.19
N VAL A 296 17.99 12.63 1.49
CA VAL A 296 19.32 12.75 2.12
C VAL A 296 20.07 11.43 1.98
N VAL A 297 19.48 10.32 2.43
CA VAL A 297 20.09 8.98 2.32
C VAL A 297 20.27 8.58 0.85
N GLY A 298 19.29 8.86 0.00
CA GLY A 298 19.44 8.63 -1.45
C GLY A 298 20.63 9.38 -2.05
N LYS A 299 20.84 10.64 -1.67
CA LYS A 299 21.99 11.43 -2.12
C LYS A 299 23.30 10.94 -1.51
N LEU A 300 23.33 10.57 -0.23
CA LEU A 300 24.51 10.02 0.46
C LEU A 300 25.01 8.73 -0.22
N LEU A 301 24.09 7.88 -0.67
CA LEU A 301 24.39 6.55 -1.21
C LEU A 301 24.43 6.51 -2.75
N GLY A 302 24.12 7.61 -3.42
CA GLY A 302 23.95 7.62 -4.89
C GLY A 302 22.75 6.80 -5.40
N ILE A 303 21.78 6.51 -4.53
CA ILE A 303 20.60 5.70 -4.85
C ILE A 303 19.42 6.60 -5.21
N LYS A 304 18.82 6.38 -6.38
CA LYS A 304 17.62 7.11 -6.82
C LYS A 304 16.31 6.37 -6.49
N SER A 305 16.38 5.07 -6.22
CA SER A 305 15.18 4.26 -5.96
C SER A 305 14.64 4.48 -4.56
N TYR A 306 13.40 4.98 -4.46
CA TYR A 306 12.68 5.15 -3.19
C TYR A 306 12.62 3.84 -2.39
N THR A 307 12.29 2.72 -3.03
CA THR A 307 12.12 1.44 -2.34
C THR A 307 13.42 0.94 -1.74
N LYS A 308 14.54 1.03 -2.48
CA LYS A 308 15.86 0.64 -1.97
C LYS A 308 16.27 1.49 -0.77
N ILE A 309 16.01 2.80 -0.81
CA ILE A 309 16.32 3.70 0.32
C ILE A 309 15.50 3.32 1.55
N VAL A 310 14.20 3.06 1.37
CA VAL A 310 13.34 2.63 2.48
C VAL A 310 13.77 1.27 3.04
N GLU A 311 14.15 0.30 2.20
CA GLU A 311 14.67 -1.00 2.65
C GLU A 311 15.95 -0.85 3.50
N ILE A 312 16.85 0.07 3.11
CA ILE A 312 18.05 0.39 3.90
C ILE A 312 17.65 0.99 5.25
N LEU A 313 16.73 1.97 5.25
CA LEU A 313 16.25 2.58 6.49
C LEU A 313 15.62 1.53 7.42
N ILE A 314 14.77 0.65 6.89
CA ILE A 314 14.16 -0.46 7.64
C ILE A 314 15.24 -1.35 8.25
N ASN A 315 16.29 -1.69 7.50
CA ASN A 315 17.36 -2.52 8.00
C ASN A 315 18.15 -1.85 9.13
N ILE A 316 18.62 -0.60 8.92
CA ILE A 316 19.47 0.09 9.89
C ILE A 316 18.73 0.50 11.16
N THR A 317 17.40 0.67 11.11
CA THR A 317 16.59 0.94 12.31
C THR A 317 16.11 -0.31 13.01
N SER A 318 16.50 -1.51 12.57
CA SER A 318 15.98 -2.80 13.08
C SER A 318 14.45 -2.90 12.98
N SER A 319 13.86 -2.29 11.96
CA SER A 319 12.43 -2.33 11.69
C SER A 319 12.05 -3.55 10.84
N THR A 320 10.77 -3.89 10.83
CA THR A 320 10.25 -4.99 9.99
C THR A 320 9.06 -4.55 9.14
N ILE A 321 8.84 -5.24 8.01
CA ILE A 321 7.57 -5.15 7.26
C ILE A 321 6.77 -6.42 7.52
N SER A 322 5.62 -6.27 8.17
CA SER A 322 4.68 -7.36 8.45
C SER A 322 3.37 -7.14 7.69
N TRP A 323 3.24 -7.85 6.57
CA TRP A 323 2.05 -7.85 5.71
C TRP A 323 0.85 -8.57 6.35
N SER A 324 1.05 -9.31 7.44
CA SER A 324 0.00 -10.04 8.15
C SER A 324 -0.72 -9.21 9.23
N SER A 325 -0.38 -7.92 9.34
CA SER A 325 -1.11 -7.00 10.22
C SER A 325 -2.47 -6.63 9.62
N GLU A 326 -3.47 -6.39 10.48
CA GLU A 326 -4.80 -5.89 10.04
C GLU A 326 -4.69 -4.64 9.16
N ILE A 327 -3.66 -3.83 9.43
CA ILE A 327 -3.30 -2.60 8.74
C ILE A 327 -2.77 -2.88 7.32
N GLY A 328 -1.93 -3.90 7.15
CA GLY A 328 -1.45 -4.36 5.85
C GLY A 328 -2.56 -4.95 4.98
N GLU A 329 -3.46 -5.74 5.59
CA GLU A 329 -4.65 -6.28 4.91
C GLU A 329 -5.58 -5.15 4.42
N ALA A 330 -5.89 -4.18 5.29
CA ALA A 330 -6.71 -3.03 4.92
C ALA A 330 -6.12 -2.25 3.73
N ARG A 331 -4.79 -2.07 3.67
CA ARG A 331 -4.12 -1.39 2.55
C ARG A 331 -4.22 -2.19 1.25
N LEU A 332 -4.02 -3.50 1.31
CA LEU A 332 -4.14 -4.38 0.14
C LEU A 332 -5.58 -4.36 -0.40
N ASN A 333 -6.57 -4.49 0.49
CA ASN A 333 -7.99 -4.41 0.12
C ASN A 333 -8.34 -3.03 -0.48
N ALA A 334 -7.72 -1.96 0.02
CA ALA A 334 -7.91 -0.61 -0.55
C ALA A 334 -7.39 -0.52 -1.98
N LEU A 335 -6.19 -1.06 -2.24
CA LEU A 335 -5.61 -1.11 -3.58
C LEU A 335 -6.46 -1.94 -4.54
N GLU A 336 -7.03 -3.06 -4.07
CA GLU A 336 -7.97 -3.85 -4.87
C GLU A 336 -9.25 -3.06 -5.19
N LEU A 337 -9.84 -2.40 -4.18
CA LEU A 337 -11.02 -1.56 -4.35
C LEU A 337 -10.74 -0.41 -5.34
N GLN A 338 -9.60 0.28 -5.20
CA GLN A 338 -9.19 1.35 -6.11
C GLN A 338 -9.07 0.85 -7.55
N LYS A 339 -8.41 -0.30 -7.78
CA LYS A 339 -8.33 -0.94 -9.10
C LYS A 339 -9.71 -1.30 -9.65
N ALA A 340 -10.60 -1.81 -8.81
CA ALA A 340 -11.97 -2.17 -9.20
C ALA A 340 -12.81 -0.93 -9.57
N LEU A 341 -12.64 0.18 -8.84
CA LEU A 341 -13.27 1.47 -9.11
C LEU A 341 -12.74 2.10 -10.40
N GLU A 342 -11.42 2.04 -10.63
CA GLU A 342 -10.78 2.57 -11.84
C GLU A 342 -11.23 1.82 -13.09
N LYS A 343 -11.19 0.48 -13.04
CA LYS A 343 -11.60 -0.39 -14.16
C LYS A 343 -13.12 -0.54 -14.29
N ASN A 344 -13.90 0.06 -13.39
CA ASN A 344 -15.35 -0.07 -13.32
C ASN A 344 -15.83 -1.54 -13.23
N THR A 345 -15.05 -2.40 -12.57
CA THR A 345 -15.33 -3.84 -12.40
C THR A 345 -16.01 -4.15 -11.07
N LEU A 346 -16.09 -3.19 -10.14
CA LEU A 346 -16.76 -3.36 -8.85
C LEU A 346 -18.21 -3.84 -9.00
N ILE A 347 -18.91 -3.42 -10.06
CA ILE A 347 -20.29 -3.83 -10.35
C ILE A 347 -20.47 -5.34 -10.54
N LEU A 348 -19.42 -6.06 -10.96
CA LEU A 348 -19.51 -7.49 -11.28
C LEU A 348 -19.70 -8.34 -10.02
N ASN A 349 -18.99 -7.99 -8.95
CA ASN A 349 -18.99 -8.76 -7.70
C ASN A 349 -19.74 -8.05 -6.56
N PHE A 350 -19.83 -6.71 -6.62
CA PHE A 350 -20.41 -5.88 -5.56
C PHE A 350 -21.37 -4.80 -6.12
N PRO A 351 -22.47 -5.19 -6.79
CA PRO A 351 -23.33 -4.25 -7.52
C PRO A 351 -24.05 -3.22 -6.62
N GLU A 352 -24.50 -3.61 -5.43
CA GLU A 352 -25.14 -2.70 -4.48
C GLU A 352 -24.15 -1.69 -3.90
N LEU A 353 -22.92 -2.11 -3.56
CA LEU A 353 -21.86 -1.18 -3.16
C LEU A 353 -21.50 -0.21 -4.29
N ASN A 354 -21.38 -0.73 -5.51
CA ASN A 354 -21.09 0.07 -6.70
C ASN A 354 -22.14 1.18 -6.95
N THR A 355 -23.40 0.97 -6.55
CA THR A 355 -24.46 1.99 -6.63
C THR A 355 -24.10 3.27 -5.87
N TYR A 356 -23.34 3.15 -4.78
CA TYR A 356 -22.95 4.29 -3.95
C TYR A 356 -21.56 4.85 -4.29
N LEU A 357 -20.62 3.99 -4.72
CA LEU A 357 -19.23 4.41 -4.95
C LEU A 357 -18.94 4.88 -6.39
N SER A 358 -19.58 4.29 -7.41
CA SER A 358 -19.24 4.50 -8.83
C SER A 358 -19.22 5.96 -9.28
N ARG A 359 -20.12 6.78 -8.73
CA ARG A 359 -20.21 8.22 -9.03
C ARG A 359 -19.01 9.02 -8.52
N TYR A 360 -18.36 8.53 -7.47
CA TYR A 360 -17.27 9.22 -6.77
C TYR A 360 -15.97 8.43 -6.84
N ARG A 361 -15.80 7.56 -7.85
CA ARG A 361 -14.64 6.66 -7.96
C ARG A 361 -13.30 7.38 -7.82
N LYS A 362 -13.13 8.54 -8.47
CA LYS A 362 -11.87 9.30 -8.43
C LYS A 362 -11.66 9.93 -7.07
N GLU A 363 -12.70 10.56 -6.52
CA GLU A 363 -12.66 11.16 -5.19
C GLU A 363 -12.37 10.13 -4.10
N ILE A 364 -13.00 8.95 -4.18
CA ILE A 364 -12.82 7.87 -3.21
C ILE A 364 -11.40 7.29 -3.31
N SER A 365 -10.86 7.08 -4.52
CA SER A 365 -9.48 6.59 -4.65
C SER A 365 -8.49 7.52 -3.97
N ILE A 366 -8.56 8.83 -4.22
CA ILE A 366 -7.67 9.81 -3.58
C ILE A 366 -7.94 9.91 -2.09
N LEU A 367 -9.21 9.85 -1.65
CA LEU A 367 -9.55 9.83 -0.23
C LEU A 367 -8.89 8.64 0.49
N LEU A 368 -8.92 7.45 -0.10
CA LEU A 368 -8.29 6.27 0.47
C LEU A 368 -6.78 6.48 0.57
N ASP A 369 -6.11 6.97 -0.47
CA ASP A 369 -4.67 7.29 -0.40
C ASP A 369 -4.36 8.25 0.75
N LEU A 370 -5.11 9.34 0.87
CA LEU A 370 -4.96 10.29 1.98
C LEU A 370 -5.22 9.65 3.35
N ILE A 371 -6.09 8.67 3.47
CA ILE A 371 -6.33 7.99 4.75
C ILE A 371 -5.14 7.11 5.13
N PHE A 372 -4.52 6.47 4.15
CA PHE A 372 -3.35 5.62 4.33
C PHE A 372 -2.03 6.40 4.41
N ASP A 373 -1.96 7.64 3.93
CA ASP A 373 -0.73 8.43 4.02
C ASP A 373 -0.39 8.89 5.46
N TYR A 374 -1.38 8.92 6.36
CA TYR A 374 -1.22 9.45 7.73
C TYR A 374 -1.08 8.31 8.75
N THR A 375 0.17 8.04 9.11
CA THR A 375 0.56 7.02 10.09
C THR A 375 0.89 7.69 11.41
N TYR A 376 0.25 7.22 12.48
CA TYR A 376 0.53 7.60 13.85
C TYR A 376 1.29 6.47 14.54
N ILE A 377 2.23 6.81 15.41
CA ILE A 377 2.88 5.84 16.28
C ILE A 377 2.48 6.15 17.71
N ASP A 378 1.86 5.16 18.34
CA ASP A 378 1.49 5.27 19.75
C ASP A 378 2.76 5.35 20.60
N LYS A 379 2.95 6.49 21.28
CA LYS A 379 4.14 6.72 22.10
C LYS A 379 4.27 5.75 23.27
N GLN A 380 3.17 5.15 23.72
CA GLN A 380 3.15 4.19 24.83
C GLN A 380 3.40 2.77 24.34
N THR A 381 2.70 2.34 23.29
CA THR A 381 2.79 0.95 22.81
C THR A 381 3.82 0.74 21.71
N ARG A 382 4.37 1.83 21.13
CA ARG A 382 5.22 1.83 19.92
C ARG A 382 4.56 1.22 18.69
N GLU A 383 3.24 0.99 18.73
CA GLU A 383 2.48 0.39 17.65
C GLU A 383 2.16 1.44 16.57
N VAL A 384 2.44 1.09 15.31
CA VAL A 384 2.11 1.92 14.15
C VAL A 384 0.64 1.73 13.80
N LYS A 385 -0.11 2.81 13.71
CA LYS A 385 -1.53 2.83 13.37
C LYS A 385 -1.80 3.84 12.27
N TYR A 386 -2.63 3.50 11.29
CA TYR A 386 -3.21 4.51 10.42
C TYR A 386 -4.23 5.31 11.21
N MET A 387 -4.00 6.62 11.35
CA MET A 387 -4.93 7.51 12.04
C MET A 387 -4.93 8.86 11.33
N ASN A 388 -5.90 9.04 10.44
CA ASN A 388 -6.03 10.28 9.71
C ASN A 388 -6.90 11.27 10.51
N PHE A 389 -6.39 12.48 10.72
CA PHE A 389 -7.05 13.54 11.48
C PHE A 389 -7.29 14.82 10.66
N LEU A 390 -7.31 14.71 9.33
CA LEU A 390 -7.52 15.84 8.44
C LEU A 390 -8.91 16.46 8.62
N SER A 391 -8.95 17.80 8.57
CA SER A 391 -10.23 18.52 8.55
C SER A 391 -10.97 18.29 7.23
N ILE A 392 -12.30 18.44 7.23
CA ILE A 392 -13.09 18.38 5.99
C ILE A 392 -12.61 19.38 4.93
N LYS A 393 -12.12 20.55 5.37
CA LYS A 393 -11.56 21.58 4.50
C LYS A 393 -10.26 21.11 3.85
N SER A 394 -9.39 20.49 4.65
CA SER A 394 -8.12 19.91 4.20
C SER A 394 -8.36 18.79 3.20
N TYR A 395 -9.27 17.84 3.50
CA TYR A 395 -9.69 16.81 2.55
C TYR A 395 -10.19 17.42 1.24
N THR A 396 -11.08 18.40 1.32
CA THR A 396 -11.65 19.04 0.13
C THR A 396 -10.56 19.71 -0.72
N LYS A 397 -9.58 20.37 -0.08
CA LYS A 397 -8.44 21.01 -0.76
C LYS A 397 -7.54 19.96 -1.44
N LEU A 398 -7.05 18.98 -0.69
CA LEU A 398 -6.12 17.96 -1.21
C LEU A 398 -6.76 17.12 -2.31
N VAL A 399 -8.02 16.72 -2.16
CA VAL A 399 -8.77 15.98 -3.18
C VAL A 399 -8.98 16.84 -4.43
N LYS A 400 -9.35 18.12 -4.27
CA LYS A 400 -9.47 19.06 -5.38
C LYS A 400 -8.15 19.19 -6.16
N ASP A 401 -7.04 19.38 -5.44
CA ASP A 401 -5.72 19.63 -6.04
C ASP A 401 -5.25 18.41 -6.88
N ASN A 402 -5.69 17.20 -6.51
CA ASN A 402 -5.37 15.96 -7.24
C ASN A 402 -6.38 15.59 -8.37
N LEU A 403 -7.59 16.15 -8.38
CA LEU A 403 -8.64 15.78 -9.35
C LEU A 403 -8.65 16.60 -10.64
N GLY A 404 -8.02 17.78 -10.63
CA GLY A 404 -8.11 18.74 -11.72
C GLY A 404 -9.49 19.40 -11.87
N TYR A 405 -10.42 19.20 -10.91
CA TYR A 405 -11.71 19.90 -10.86
C TYR A 405 -12.14 20.21 -9.42
N ASN A 406 -13.01 21.22 -9.28
CA ASN A 406 -13.49 21.66 -7.98
C ASN A 406 -14.49 20.67 -7.36
N ILE A 407 -14.31 20.41 -6.06
CA ILE A 407 -15.27 19.72 -5.20
C ILE A 407 -15.66 20.63 -4.03
N SER A 408 -16.93 20.59 -3.60
CA SER A 408 -17.41 21.34 -2.45
C SER A 408 -17.26 20.54 -1.16
N GLU A 409 -17.12 21.24 -0.02
CA GLU A 409 -17.05 20.60 1.31
C GLU A 409 -18.26 19.70 1.57
N GLY A 410 -19.46 20.12 1.16
CA GLY A 410 -20.67 19.31 1.31
C GLY A 410 -20.67 18.03 0.48
N LYS A 411 -20.07 18.05 -0.72
CA LYS A 411 -19.90 16.84 -1.53
C LYS A 411 -18.83 15.92 -0.92
N MET A 412 -17.73 16.48 -0.42
CA MET A 412 -16.69 15.71 0.26
C MET A 412 -17.22 15.06 1.55
N TRP A 413 -18.04 15.78 2.31
CA TRP A 413 -18.70 15.27 3.52
C TRP A 413 -19.60 14.07 3.22
N ASN A 414 -20.38 14.16 2.14
CA ASN A 414 -21.21 13.07 1.66
C ASN A 414 -20.40 11.83 1.27
N ILE A 415 -19.24 12.02 0.64
CA ILE A 415 -18.33 10.92 0.27
C ILE A 415 -17.77 10.25 1.53
N LEU A 416 -17.25 11.04 2.47
CA LEU A 416 -16.79 10.56 3.78
C LEU A 416 -17.87 9.77 4.51
N ASN A 417 -19.10 10.27 4.53
CA ASN A 417 -20.22 9.57 5.15
C ASN A 417 -20.52 8.23 4.48
N VAL A 418 -20.43 8.13 3.15
CA VAL A 418 -20.63 6.85 2.44
C VAL A 418 -19.57 5.86 2.87
N VAL A 419 -18.28 6.21 2.75
CA VAL A 419 -17.20 5.28 3.08
C VAL A 419 -17.17 4.91 4.57
N THR A 420 -17.61 5.81 5.46
CA THR A 420 -17.76 5.53 6.89
C THR A 420 -18.93 4.57 7.15
N VAL A 421 -20.10 4.85 6.58
CA VAL A 421 -21.30 4.01 6.81
C VAL A 421 -21.14 2.63 6.18
N THR A 422 -20.47 2.53 5.03
CA THR A 422 -20.15 1.23 4.43
C THR A 422 -18.95 0.55 5.09
N GLU A 423 -18.42 1.09 6.19
CA GLU A 423 -17.34 0.46 6.99
C GLU A 423 -16.06 0.19 6.19
N LEU A 424 -15.80 1.01 5.15
CA LEU A 424 -14.49 1.05 4.50
C LEU A 424 -13.50 1.77 5.41
N ILE A 425 -13.99 2.73 6.20
CA ILE A 425 -13.23 3.44 7.22
C ILE A 425 -14.07 3.53 8.49
N HIS A 426 -13.44 3.54 9.65
CA HIS A 426 -14.09 3.74 10.93
C HIS A 426 -13.74 5.09 11.52
N LYS A 427 -14.70 5.67 12.22
CA LYS A 427 -14.50 6.90 12.99
C LYS A 427 -14.08 6.56 14.41
N VAL A 428 -13.01 7.19 14.88
CA VAL A 428 -12.48 6.92 16.23
C VAL A 428 -13.32 7.64 17.28
N GLU A 429 -13.69 6.91 18.33
CA GLU A 429 -14.35 7.49 19.51
C GLU A 429 -13.41 8.48 20.22
N THR A 430 -13.96 9.59 20.71
CA THR A 430 -13.16 10.69 21.29
C THR A 430 -12.24 10.25 22.43
N ASN A 431 -12.68 9.30 23.26
CA ASN A 431 -11.92 8.75 24.39
C ASN A 431 -10.84 7.74 23.98
N LYS A 432 -10.86 7.25 22.74
CA LYS A 432 -9.87 6.33 22.17
C LYS A 432 -8.82 7.06 21.32
N ILE A 433 -8.93 8.39 21.19
CA ILE A 433 -7.94 9.20 20.48
C ILE A 433 -6.73 9.37 21.40
N PRO A 434 -5.50 9.11 20.90
CA PRO A 434 -4.29 9.34 21.66
C PRO A 434 -4.19 10.76 22.20
N LYS A 435 -3.68 10.89 23.44
CA LYS A 435 -3.71 12.15 24.20
C LYS A 435 -2.96 13.28 23.48
N ASP A 436 -1.84 12.99 22.85
CA ASP A 436 -1.06 13.98 22.10
C ASP A 436 -1.82 14.51 20.88
N ILE A 437 -2.44 13.63 20.08
CA ILE A 437 -3.33 14.05 18.98
C ILE A 437 -4.50 14.88 19.52
N PHE A 438 -5.10 14.44 20.62
CA PHE A 438 -6.23 15.12 21.23
C PHE A 438 -5.86 16.52 21.71
N ASP A 439 -4.75 16.65 22.44
CA ASP A 439 -4.26 17.91 23.00
C ASP A 439 -3.90 18.91 21.88
N ASP A 440 -3.23 18.42 20.82
CA ASP A 440 -2.77 19.27 19.72
C ASP A 440 -3.86 19.68 18.72
N LEU A 441 -4.85 18.81 18.48
CA LEU A 441 -5.88 19.09 17.47
C LEU A 441 -7.22 19.47 18.09
N ILE A 442 -7.69 18.72 19.08
CA ILE A 442 -9.07 18.85 19.56
C ILE A 442 -9.16 19.91 20.65
N ASP A 443 -8.23 19.91 21.61
CA ASP A 443 -8.28 20.83 22.75
C ASP A 443 -7.95 22.28 22.38
N LYS A 444 -6.94 22.50 21.53
CA LYS A 444 -6.67 23.83 20.96
C LYS A 444 -7.89 24.36 20.18
N GLN A 445 -8.51 23.52 19.34
CA GLN A 445 -9.69 23.92 18.56
C GLN A 445 -10.93 24.21 19.41
N LYS A 446 -11.11 23.51 20.55
CA LYS A 446 -12.22 23.75 21.48
C LYS A 446 -12.04 25.03 22.28
N LYS A 447 -10.80 25.40 22.62
CA LYS A 447 -10.50 26.63 23.37
C LYS A 447 -10.67 27.89 22.51
N ASP A 448 -10.38 27.81 21.21
CA ASP A 448 -10.38 28.97 20.31
C ASP A 448 -11.68 29.20 19.51
N SER A 449 -12.73 28.38 19.69
CA SER A 449 -13.92 28.47 18.82
C SER A 449 -15.26 28.30 19.54
N GLU A 450 -16.19 29.23 19.29
CA GLU A 450 -17.60 29.10 19.70
C GLU A 450 -18.34 27.97 18.95
N GLN A 451 -17.78 27.47 17.83
CA GLN A 451 -18.39 26.43 17.01
C GLN A 451 -18.31 25.04 17.68
N ILE A 452 -19.30 24.18 17.41
CA ILE A 452 -19.23 22.78 17.83
C ILE A 452 -18.26 22.05 16.90
N ARG A 453 -17.12 21.64 17.46
CA ARG A 453 -16.12 20.82 16.77
C ARG A 453 -16.30 19.38 17.17
N THR A 454 -16.35 18.50 16.19
CA THR A 454 -16.38 17.06 16.39
C THR A 454 -15.08 16.46 15.90
N SER A 455 -14.53 15.49 16.62
CA SER A 455 -13.36 14.75 16.16
C SER A 455 -13.63 14.15 14.76
N ASN A 456 -12.72 14.37 13.82
CA ASN A 456 -12.72 13.76 12.49
C ASN A 456 -11.48 12.89 12.34
N VAL A 457 -11.29 12.01 13.32
CA VAL A 457 -10.23 11.01 13.30
C VAL A 457 -10.78 9.72 12.71
N TYR A 458 -10.11 9.19 11.69
CA TYR A 458 -10.51 8.00 10.96
C TYR A 458 -9.40 6.97 10.92
N VAL A 459 -9.78 5.69 10.94
CA VAL A 459 -8.89 4.54 10.75
C VAL A 459 -9.41 3.70 9.58
N PRO A 460 -8.55 3.17 8.70
CA PRO A 460 -8.96 2.29 7.61
C PRO A 460 -9.27 0.87 8.13
N THR A 461 -10.27 0.22 7.52
CA THR A 461 -10.64 -1.17 7.79
C THR A 461 -10.80 -1.98 6.50
N ILE A 462 -11.48 -1.39 5.51
CA ILE A 462 -11.64 -1.91 4.14
C ILE A 462 -12.07 -3.39 4.08
N ASP A 463 -13.28 -3.65 4.57
CA ASP A 463 -13.99 -4.92 4.37
C ASP A 463 -15.04 -4.74 3.26
N ILE A 464 -14.71 -5.17 2.04
CA ILE A 464 -15.56 -4.97 0.86
C ILE A 464 -16.83 -5.84 0.93
N GLN A 465 -16.73 -7.02 1.53
CA GLN A 465 -17.81 -7.98 1.67
C GLN A 465 -18.87 -7.46 2.65
N ASN A 466 -18.44 -6.96 3.82
CA ASN A 466 -19.32 -6.30 4.76
C ASN A 466 -19.90 -4.99 4.19
N ALA A 467 -19.07 -4.19 3.50
CA ALA A 467 -19.52 -2.97 2.81
C ALA A 467 -20.66 -3.27 1.83
N GLN A 468 -20.56 -4.36 1.07
CA GLN A 468 -21.61 -4.85 0.18
C GLN A 468 -22.88 -5.26 0.93
N ALA A 469 -22.78 -5.96 2.06
CA ALA A 469 -23.94 -6.33 2.88
C ALA A 469 -24.69 -5.09 3.41
N ILE A 470 -23.95 -4.08 3.87
CA ILE A 470 -24.50 -2.79 4.31
C ILE A 470 -25.17 -2.06 3.14
N ALA A 471 -24.48 -1.98 2.00
CA ALA A 471 -24.99 -1.34 0.79
C ALA A 471 -26.28 -2.01 0.30
N LYS A 472 -26.39 -3.34 0.39
CA LYS A 472 -27.62 -4.08 0.07
C LYS A 472 -28.81 -3.61 0.91
N LYS A 473 -28.62 -3.46 2.23
CA LYS A 473 -29.67 -2.92 3.11
C LYS A 473 -30.00 -1.47 2.78
N MET A 474 -29.00 -0.66 2.42
CA MET A 474 -29.21 0.73 1.98
C MET A 474 -30.01 0.82 0.67
N VAL A 475 -29.72 -0.04 -0.32
CA VAL A 475 -30.46 -0.11 -1.60
C VAL A 475 -31.91 -0.51 -1.36
N GLN A 476 -32.14 -1.57 -0.56
CA GLN A 476 -33.49 -2.01 -0.18
C GLN A 476 -34.31 -0.87 0.44
N ASN A 477 -33.65 -0.02 1.24
CA ASN A 477 -34.26 1.13 1.91
C ASN A 477 -34.20 2.44 1.11
N ARG A 478 -33.73 2.39 -0.14
CA ARG A 478 -33.62 3.55 -1.05
C ARG A 478 -32.92 4.74 -0.40
N VAL A 479 -31.84 4.46 0.31
CA VAL A 479 -31.05 5.47 1.02
C VAL A 479 -30.40 6.41 0.02
N THR A 480 -30.51 7.72 0.26
CA THR A 480 -29.77 8.75 -0.46
C THR A 480 -28.53 9.14 0.32
N ILE A 481 -27.44 9.39 -0.39
CA ILE A 481 -26.15 9.76 0.20
C ILE A 481 -26.24 11.04 1.04
N SER A 482 -27.05 12.02 0.60
CA SER A 482 -27.34 13.26 1.36
C SER A 482 -28.06 13.02 2.68
N GLY A 483 -28.73 11.88 2.84
CA GLY A 483 -29.46 11.48 4.04
C GLY A 483 -28.59 10.76 5.07
N LEU A 484 -27.36 10.36 4.70
CA LEU A 484 -26.46 9.63 5.59
C LEU A 484 -26.04 10.51 6.78
N GLY A 485 -26.24 9.96 7.98
CA GLY A 485 -25.92 10.56 9.26
C GLY A 485 -26.53 9.74 10.39
N TYR A 486 -26.16 10.06 11.63
CA TYR A 486 -26.50 9.28 12.82
C TYR A 486 -27.96 8.81 12.86
N GLU A 487 -28.93 9.71 12.70
CA GLU A 487 -30.36 9.35 12.79
C GLU A 487 -30.82 8.32 11.76
N LEU A 488 -30.42 8.45 10.49
CA LEU A 488 -30.79 7.49 9.46
C LEU A 488 -30.18 6.11 9.80
N ILE A 489 -28.92 6.10 10.23
CA ILE A 489 -28.21 4.87 10.57
C ILE A 489 -28.81 4.22 11.81
N TYR A 490 -29.17 5.00 12.84
CA TYR A 490 -29.85 4.52 14.03
C TYR A 490 -31.17 3.82 13.67
N ARG A 491 -31.98 4.43 12.80
CA ARG A 491 -33.26 3.86 12.36
C ARG A 491 -33.10 2.59 11.53
N LEU A 492 -32.07 2.52 10.68
CA LEU A 492 -31.86 1.38 9.79
C LEU A 492 -31.07 0.22 10.40
N PHE A 493 -30.10 0.52 11.25
CA PHE A 493 -29.10 -0.43 11.73
C PHE A 493 -29.01 -0.53 13.25
N GLY A 494 -29.68 0.37 13.99
CA GLY A 494 -29.68 0.38 15.45
C GLY A 494 -28.59 1.25 16.08
N GLU A 495 -28.61 1.30 17.42
CA GLU A 495 -27.78 2.17 18.25
C GLU A 495 -26.29 1.90 18.11
N GLU A 496 -25.89 0.63 18.18
CA GLU A 496 -24.48 0.22 18.12
C GLU A 496 -23.81 0.73 16.85
N LYS A 497 -24.39 0.45 15.68
CA LYS A 497 -23.86 0.92 14.39
C LYS A 497 -23.87 2.45 14.29
N ALA A 498 -24.94 3.12 14.76
CA ALA A 498 -25.01 4.57 14.70
C ALA A 498 -23.95 5.26 15.56
N LYS A 499 -23.68 4.75 16.77
CA LYS A 499 -22.63 5.25 17.66
C LYS A 499 -21.25 4.97 17.11
N ARG A 500 -21.01 3.81 16.50
CA ARG A 500 -19.72 3.52 15.88
C ARG A 500 -19.43 4.42 14.68
N ASP A 501 -20.41 4.62 13.79
CA ASP A 501 -20.22 5.41 12.57
C ASP A 501 -20.17 6.93 12.88
N PHE A 502 -20.87 7.38 13.93
CA PHE A 502 -20.95 8.78 14.35
C PHE A 502 -20.89 8.94 15.90
N PRO A 503 -19.75 8.66 16.54
CA PRO A 503 -19.63 8.59 18.01
C PRO A 503 -19.88 9.91 18.73
N GLN A 504 -19.66 11.03 18.05
CA GLN A 504 -19.90 12.38 18.54
C GLN A 504 -21.33 12.91 18.34
N ALA A 505 -22.25 12.09 17.83
CA ALA A 505 -23.56 12.59 17.42
C ALA A 505 -24.37 13.06 18.63
N TYR A 506 -25.03 14.21 18.48
CA TYR A 506 -25.98 14.81 19.42
C TYR A 506 -25.46 15.24 20.78
N THR A 507 -24.55 14.52 21.46
CA THR A 507 -24.07 14.89 22.80
C THR A 507 -23.58 16.35 22.88
N PRO A 508 -22.67 16.82 21.99
CA PRO A 508 -22.20 18.21 22.06
C PRO A 508 -23.29 19.23 21.70
N LEU A 509 -24.30 18.82 20.94
CA LEU A 509 -25.43 19.68 20.56
C LEU A 509 -26.44 19.82 21.71
N GLU A 510 -26.64 18.74 22.47
CA GLU A 510 -27.52 18.73 23.64
C GLU A 510 -26.89 19.51 24.81
N GLU A 511 -25.59 19.33 25.07
CA GLU A 511 -24.84 20.07 26.09
C GLU A 511 -24.87 21.58 25.85
N LYS A 512 -24.82 22.02 24.58
CA LYS A 512 -24.98 23.44 24.19
C LYS A 512 -26.44 23.89 24.08
N GLY A 513 -27.41 23.04 24.40
CA GLY A 513 -28.85 23.35 24.33
C GLY A 513 -29.39 23.59 22.91
N LEU A 514 -28.65 23.22 21.86
CA LEU A 514 -29.05 23.41 20.45
C LEU A 514 -30.08 22.38 19.99
N ILE A 515 -30.15 21.24 20.68
CA ILE A 515 -31.18 20.22 20.49
C ILE A 515 -31.74 19.79 21.84
N THR A 516 -32.92 19.18 21.82
CA THR A 516 -33.51 18.52 22.97
C THR A 516 -33.87 17.09 22.58
N MET A 517 -33.35 16.11 23.33
CA MET A 517 -33.64 14.71 23.06
C MET A 517 -35.06 14.33 23.47
N SER A 518 -35.62 13.33 22.78
CA SER A 518 -36.98 12.87 23.05
C SER A 518 -37.02 12.01 24.31
N LYS A 519 -38.04 12.22 25.16
CA LYS A 519 -38.33 11.30 26.29
C LYS A 519 -38.72 9.89 25.80
N GLN A 520 -39.26 9.78 24.59
CA GLN A 520 -39.69 8.50 24.01
C GLN A 520 -38.52 7.71 23.43
N ASN A 521 -37.47 8.39 23.00
CA ASN A 521 -36.28 7.77 22.42
C ASN A 521 -35.09 8.71 22.62
N LYS A 522 -34.17 8.32 23.52
CA LYS A 522 -33.01 9.13 23.90
C LYS A 522 -31.98 9.30 22.78
N ASN A 523 -32.06 8.52 21.69
CA ASN A 523 -31.17 8.62 20.53
C ASN A 523 -31.73 9.54 19.43
N LEU A 524 -32.96 10.04 19.58
CA LEU A 524 -33.61 10.89 18.58
C LEU A 524 -34.04 12.26 19.16
N PRO A 525 -33.77 13.36 18.44
CA PRO A 525 -34.26 14.67 18.85
C PRO A 525 -35.80 14.72 18.92
N LYS A 526 -36.35 15.46 19.88
CA LYS A 526 -37.80 15.71 20.00
C LYS A 526 -38.40 16.26 18.72
N SER A 527 -37.64 17.10 18.00
CA SER A 527 -38.04 17.70 16.73
C SER A 527 -38.15 16.68 15.59
N SER A 528 -37.32 15.63 15.60
CA SER A 528 -37.39 14.51 14.64
C SER A 528 -38.64 13.66 14.89
N ILE A 529 -38.87 13.24 16.13
CA ILE A 529 -40.08 12.45 16.50
C ILE A 529 -41.36 13.22 16.13
N ALA A 530 -41.37 14.54 16.34
CA ALA A 530 -42.50 15.38 15.96
C ALA A 530 -42.68 15.49 14.44
N LEU A 531 -41.58 15.52 13.67
CA LEU A 531 -41.61 15.52 12.21
C LEU A 531 -42.16 14.19 11.67
N GLU A 532 -41.71 13.07 12.24
CA GLU A 532 -42.17 11.72 11.89
C GLU A 532 -43.67 11.55 12.12
N LYS A 533 -44.18 11.91 13.31
CA LYS A 533 -45.62 11.86 13.60
C LYS A 533 -46.44 12.70 12.63
N ALA A 534 -45.96 13.90 12.28
CA ALA A 534 -46.63 14.75 11.31
C ALA A 534 -46.60 14.15 9.90
N ALA A 535 -45.47 13.58 9.48
CA ALA A 535 -45.33 12.93 8.19
C ALA A 535 -46.26 11.71 8.05
N VAL A 536 -46.31 10.84 9.06
CA VAL A 536 -47.21 9.69 9.11
C VAL A 536 -48.66 10.13 9.03
N LYS A 537 -49.07 11.13 9.83
CA LYS A 537 -50.45 11.62 9.83
C LYS A 537 -50.87 12.11 8.45
N ILE A 538 -50.04 12.94 7.80
CA ILE A 538 -50.33 13.45 6.46
C ILE A 538 -50.37 12.29 5.44
N LEU A 539 -49.38 11.40 5.49
CA LEU A 539 -49.27 10.26 4.57
C LEU A 539 -50.51 9.36 4.66
N VAL A 540 -50.90 8.92 5.86
CA VAL A 540 -52.05 8.04 6.06
C VAL A 540 -53.34 8.71 5.58
N THR A 541 -53.57 9.99 5.91
CA THR A 541 -54.76 10.71 5.44
C THR A 541 -54.82 10.80 3.91
N GLU A 542 -53.71 11.04 3.22
CA GLU A 542 -53.70 11.08 1.75
C GLU A 542 -53.93 9.69 1.14
N LEU A 543 -53.37 8.65 1.75
CA LEU A 543 -53.58 7.28 1.29
C LEU A 543 -55.03 6.81 1.49
N GLU A 544 -55.67 7.17 2.60
CA GLU A 544 -57.08 6.84 2.86
C GLU A 544 -58.04 7.61 1.94
N THR A 545 -57.67 8.82 1.51
CA THR A 545 -58.55 9.68 0.69
C THR A 545 -58.35 9.48 -0.81
N LYS A 546 -57.11 9.23 -1.27
CA LYS A 546 -56.77 9.13 -2.69
C LYS A 546 -56.20 7.78 -3.12
N GLY A 547 -55.75 6.95 -2.18
CA GLY A 547 -54.97 5.73 -2.46
C GLY A 547 -53.48 5.99 -2.73
N TYR A 548 -53.08 7.25 -2.95
CA TYR A 548 -51.70 7.63 -3.26
C TYR A 548 -51.34 9.04 -2.76
N VAL A 549 -50.04 9.34 -2.73
CA VAL A 549 -49.54 10.72 -2.57
C VAL A 549 -48.22 10.92 -3.29
N PHE A 550 -48.01 12.08 -3.92
CA PHE A 550 -46.69 12.41 -4.44
C PHE A 550 -45.72 12.78 -3.32
N GLU A 551 -44.49 12.25 -3.33
CA GLU A 551 -43.49 12.54 -2.29
C GLU A 551 -43.23 14.05 -2.18
N SER A 552 -43.24 14.78 -3.31
CA SER A 552 -43.11 16.24 -3.33
C SER A 552 -44.28 16.97 -2.66
N GLU A 553 -45.49 16.43 -2.79
CA GLU A 553 -46.69 16.99 -2.16
C GLU A 553 -46.64 16.76 -0.65
N LEU A 554 -46.30 15.54 -0.22
CA LEU A 554 -46.10 15.20 1.20
C LEU A 554 -45.08 16.13 1.85
N ILE A 555 -43.91 16.30 1.23
CA ILE A 555 -42.86 17.21 1.74
C ILE A 555 -43.38 18.65 1.82
N SER A 556 -44.16 19.11 0.82
CA SER A 556 -44.71 20.46 0.81
C SER A 556 -45.74 20.68 1.91
N LYS A 557 -46.63 19.70 2.14
CA LYS A 557 -47.60 19.70 3.25
C LYS A 557 -46.89 19.66 4.60
N LEU A 558 -45.86 18.84 4.73
CA LEU A 558 -45.04 18.73 5.93
C LEU A 558 -44.28 20.04 6.23
N ALA A 559 -43.74 20.70 5.20
CA ALA A 559 -43.05 21.99 5.32
C ALA A 559 -43.99 23.08 5.83
N LYS A 560 -45.22 23.15 5.30
CA LYS A 560 -46.28 24.05 5.79
C LYS A 560 -46.66 23.74 7.25
N ASN A 561 -46.90 22.47 7.57
CA ASN A 561 -47.28 22.04 8.93
C ASN A 561 -46.22 22.43 9.98
N ARG A 562 -44.94 22.33 9.63
CA ARG A 562 -43.81 22.59 10.54
C ARG A 562 -43.24 23.99 10.44
N ARG A 563 -43.79 24.84 9.56
CA ARG A 563 -43.27 26.21 9.26
C ARG A 563 -41.79 26.20 8.89
N MET A 564 -41.42 25.28 7.99
CA MET A 564 -40.04 25.07 7.53
C MET A 564 -39.92 25.31 6.03
N LYS A 565 -38.70 25.62 5.56
CA LYS A 565 -38.40 25.64 4.13
C LYS A 565 -38.51 24.22 3.56
N VAL A 566 -39.11 24.09 2.38
CA VAL A 566 -39.31 22.80 1.68
C VAL A 566 -38.01 22.01 1.56
N MET A 567 -36.89 22.68 1.27
CA MET A 567 -35.59 22.02 1.13
C MET A 567 -35.04 21.46 2.44
N ASP A 568 -35.22 22.18 3.55
CA ASP A 568 -34.81 21.70 4.88
C ASP A 568 -35.71 20.56 5.33
N THR A 569 -37.01 20.65 5.07
CA THR A 569 -37.96 19.56 5.31
C THR A 569 -37.61 18.32 4.51
N LYS A 570 -37.27 18.46 3.22
CA LYS A 570 -36.81 17.34 2.38
C LYS A 570 -35.62 16.62 3.00
N LYS A 571 -34.57 17.37 3.37
CA LYS A 571 -33.35 16.79 3.99
C LYS A 571 -33.64 16.05 5.29
N ARG A 572 -34.56 16.56 6.13
CA ARG A 572 -34.96 15.87 7.37
C ARG A 572 -35.86 14.68 7.10
N TYR A 573 -36.77 14.78 6.13
CA TYR A 573 -37.64 13.69 5.72
C TYR A 573 -36.86 12.50 5.16
N GLU A 574 -35.79 12.76 4.38
CA GLU A 574 -34.89 11.72 3.87
C GLU A 574 -34.31 10.83 4.97
N LYS A 575 -34.14 11.34 6.20
CA LYS A 575 -33.60 10.58 7.35
C LYS A 575 -34.60 9.62 7.98
N ILE A 576 -35.90 9.90 7.85
CA ILE A 576 -36.97 9.16 8.53
C ILE A 576 -37.82 8.32 7.58
N ARG A 577 -37.79 8.62 6.28
CA ARG A 577 -38.72 8.03 5.32
C ARG A 577 -38.63 6.51 5.23
N ALA A 578 -37.42 5.94 5.32
CA ALA A 578 -37.23 4.49 5.17
C ALA A 578 -37.96 3.73 6.29
N ASP A 579 -37.80 4.20 7.52
CA ASP A 579 -38.49 3.66 8.70
C ASP A 579 -40.02 3.79 8.57
N ILE A 580 -40.51 4.95 8.11
CA ILE A 580 -41.95 5.14 7.82
C ILE A 580 -42.41 4.16 6.75
N TYR A 581 -41.68 4.01 5.65
CA TYR A 581 -42.11 3.15 4.56
C TYR A 581 -42.16 1.68 4.97
N ASN A 582 -41.16 1.21 5.71
CA ASN A 582 -41.14 -0.17 6.21
C ASN A 582 -42.23 -0.42 7.25
N LYS A 583 -42.48 0.54 8.14
CA LYS A 583 -43.45 0.36 9.24
C LYS A 583 -44.92 0.37 8.77
N TYR A 584 -45.20 1.05 7.66
CA TYR A 584 -46.56 1.24 7.15
C TYR A 584 -46.77 0.59 5.78
N ASP A 585 -45.85 -0.27 5.34
CA ASP A 585 -45.86 -1.00 4.06
C ASP A 585 -46.08 -0.11 2.84
N ILE A 586 -45.34 1.00 2.79
CA ILE A 586 -45.46 2.01 1.75
C ILE A 586 -44.48 1.75 0.62
N SER A 587 -45.04 1.54 -0.57
CA SER A 587 -44.30 1.49 -1.83
C SER A 587 -43.97 2.91 -2.30
N ARG A 588 -42.72 3.13 -2.69
CA ARG A 588 -42.22 4.40 -3.24
C ARG A 588 -41.73 4.16 -4.65
N GLU A 589 -42.38 4.65 -5.68
CA GLU A 589 -41.94 4.39 -7.06
C GLU A 589 -41.97 5.63 -7.92
N ARG A 590 -41.26 5.61 -9.05
CA ARG A 590 -41.42 6.65 -10.06
C ARG A 590 -42.67 6.30 -10.87
N LEU A 591 -43.58 7.27 -11.03
CA LEU A 591 -44.85 7.05 -11.71
C LEU A 591 -44.63 6.66 -13.18
N THR A 592 -44.86 5.40 -13.50
CA THR A 592 -44.90 4.88 -14.87
C THR A 592 -46.31 5.09 -15.45
N LYS A 593 -46.46 4.93 -16.77
CA LYS A 593 -47.79 5.02 -17.40
C LYS A 593 -48.73 3.90 -16.94
N ASP A 594 -48.19 2.74 -16.63
CA ASP A 594 -48.96 1.60 -16.13
C ASP A 594 -49.43 1.87 -14.70
N LEU A 595 -48.50 2.23 -13.80
CA LEU A 595 -48.82 2.57 -12.42
C LEU A 595 -49.79 3.76 -12.31
N TYR A 596 -49.73 4.71 -13.25
CA TYR A 596 -50.67 5.82 -13.35
C TYR A 596 -52.11 5.36 -13.61
N ARG A 597 -52.28 4.33 -14.45
CA ARG A 597 -53.59 3.72 -14.73
C ARG A 597 -54.04 2.86 -13.55
N ASP A 598 -53.15 2.03 -13.02
CA ASP A 598 -53.45 1.11 -11.91
C ASP A 598 -53.94 1.86 -10.66
N LEU A 599 -53.28 2.97 -10.32
CA LEU A 599 -53.65 3.81 -9.18
C LEU A 599 -54.77 4.82 -9.48
N SER A 600 -55.30 4.85 -10.72
CA SER A 600 -56.35 5.78 -11.15
C SER A 600 -56.06 7.25 -10.77
N VAL A 601 -54.82 7.69 -11.02
CA VAL A 601 -54.34 9.02 -10.59
C VAL A 601 -55.12 10.13 -11.30
N PHE A 602 -55.75 11.00 -10.52
CA PHE A 602 -56.62 12.07 -11.05
C PHE A 602 -55.85 13.23 -11.70
N GLU A 603 -54.61 13.50 -11.27
CA GLU A 603 -53.81 14.58 -11.84
C GLU A 603 -53.19 14.21 -13.20
N LYS A 604 -52.76 15.22 -13.97
CA LYS A 604 -52.04 15.00 -15.24
C LYS A 604 -50.79 14.17 -15.01
N TYR A 605 -50.59 13.14 -15.84
CA TYR A 605 -49.41 12.27 -15.79
C TYR A 605 -48.12 13.10 -15.72
N SER A 606 -47.30 12.81 -14.70
CA SER A 606 -45.96 13.32 -14.57
C SER A 606 -45.06 12.25 -13.95
N PRO A 607 -43.81 12.08 -14.39
CA PRO A 607 -42.92 11.02 -13.91
C PRO A 607 -42.30 11.40 -12.56
N LYS A 608 -43.15 11.78 -11.58
CA LYS A 608 -42.79 12.11 -10.21
C LYS A 608 -42.75 10.86 -9.35
N VAL A 609 -42.16 10.98 -8.16
CA VAL A 609 -42.16 9.89 -7.17
C VAL A 609 -43.53 9.86 -6.46
N ILE A 610 -44.18 8.70 -6.48
CA ILE A 610 -45.47 8.43 -5.86
C ILE A 610 -45.30 7.42 -4.72
N LEU A 611 -46.10 7.60 -3.68
CA LEU A 611 -46.19 6.75 -2.49
C LEU A 611 -47.58 6.13 -2.43
N PHE A 612 -47.67 4.82 -2.21
CA PHE A 612 -48.92 4.05 -2.18
C PHE A 612 -48.73 2.75 -1.39
N ARG A 613 -49.81 2.02 -1.08
CA ARG A 613 -49.73 0.65 -0.54
C ARG A 613 -49.88 -0.33 -1.70
N ARG A 614 -48.98 -1.32 -1.80
CA ARG A 614 -49.19 -2.46 -2.70
C ARG A 614 -50.14 -3.42 -2.00
N GLU A 615 -51.24 -3.78 -2.65
CA GLU A 615 -52.12 -4.87 -2.21
C GLU A 615 -51.44 -6.23 -2.35
#